data_AF-A0A351MPF8-F1
#
_entry.id   AF-A0A351MPF8-F1
#
_cell.length_a   1.000
_cell.length_b   1.000
_cell.length_c   1.000
_cell.angle_alpha   90.00
_cell.angle_beta   90.00
_cell.angle_gamma   90.00
#
_symmetry.space_group_name_H-M   'P 1'
#
loop_
_entity.id
_entity.type
_entity.pdbx_description
1 polymer ?
#
loop_
_entity_poly.entity_id
_entity_poly.type
_entity_poly.pdbx_seq_one_letter_code
_entity_poly.pdbx_strand_id
1 'polypeptide(L)'
;MNTPAEMISEAQVERLMLTLLWLGPLLGLAGGLVWAAARRVALAMGARLGLWVGLLGPLVWVLWRVFAWLTRFRPGATPDADYFGLERVDVLLGLVVLFIVVGAGVGWLSRRVWAGVLGAEDTAAAGAKPDE
;
A
#
# COMPACT_ATOMS: atom_id res chain seq x y z
N MET A 1 -30.09 20.41 -17.54
CA MET A 1 -28.89 20.27 -18.38
C MET A 1 -27.99 19.25 -17.68
N ASN A 2 -27.97 18.02 -18.19
CA ASN A 2 -27.23 16.92 -17.60
C ASN A 2 -25.93 16.77 -18.39
N THR A 3 -24.80 17.12 -17.78
CA THR A 3 -23.48 16.88 -18.38
C THR A 3 -23.27 15.36 -18.44
N PRO A 4 -22.91 14.80 -19.61
CA PRO A 4 -22.65 13.36 -19.75
C PRO A 4 -21.56 12.92 -18.78
N ALA A 5 -21.63 11.66 -18.37
CA ALA A 5 -20.81 10.99 -17.37
C ALA A 5 -19.30 10.92 -17.77
N GLU A 6 -18.62 12.05 -17.76
CA GLU A 6 -17.18 12.14 -18.00
C GLU A 6 -16.40 11.93 -16.70
N MET A 7 -15.59 10.86 -16.74
CA MET A 7 -14.30 10.59 -16.09
C MET A 7 -14.17 10.97 -14.61
N ILE A 8 -13.85 9.97 -13.79
CA ILE A 8 -13.49 10.10 -12.36
C ILE A 8 -12.69 11.39 -12.16
N SER A 9 -13.26 12.34 -11.41
CA SER A 9 -12.65 13.66 -11.26
C SER A 9 -11.39 13.56 -10.40
N GLU A 10 -10.42 14.45 -10.62
CA GLU A 10 -9.19 14.50 -9.82
C GLU A 10 -9.51 14.62 -8.32
N ALA A 11 -10.52 15.41 -7.97
CA ALA A 11 -11.02 15.55 -6.61
C ALA A 11 -11.61 14.25 -6.04
N GLN A 12 -12.22 13.40 -6.86
CA GLN A 12 -12.69 12.07 -6.42
C GLN A 12 -11.52 11.13 -6.17
N VAL A 13 -10.50 11.12 -7.05
CA VAL A 13 -9.31 10.29 -6.84
C VAL A 13 -8.55 10.74 -5.58
N GLU A 14 -8.38 12.05 -5.36
CA GLU A 14 -7.72 12.57 -4.17
C GLU A 14 -8.45 12.16 -2.89
N ARG A 15 -9.78 12.28 -2.85
CA ARG A 15 -10.59 11.80 -1.72
C ARG A 15 -10.45 10.30 -1.51
N LEU A 16 -10.47 9.50 -2.57
CA LEU A 16 -10.30 8.05 -2.49
C LEU A 16 -8.91 7.69 -1.92
N MET A 17 -7.86 8.35 -2.40
CA MET A 17 -6.49 8.13 -1.95
C MET A 17 -6.32 8.53 -0.48
N LEU A 18 -6.89 9.66 -0.05
CA LEU A 18 -6.90 10.06 1.36
C LEU A 18 -7.70 9.09 2.23
N THR A 19 -8.80 8.56 1.68
CA THR A 19 -9.60 7.54 2.36
C THR A 19 -8.77 6.26 2.54
N LEU A 20 -8.06 5.79 1.51
CA LEU A 20 -7.16 4.63 1.58
C LEU A 20 -5.99 4.85 2.54
N LEU A 21 -5.44 6.06 2.61
CA LEU A 21 -4.36 6.44 3.53
C LEU A 21 -4.78 6.19 4.99
N TRP A 22 -5.99 6.62 5.38
CA TRP A 22 -6.46 6.50 6.76
C TRP A 22 -7.18 5.17 7.05
N LEU A 23 -8.05 4.72 6.15
CA LEU A 23 -8.79 3.47 6.33
C LEU A 23 -7.90 2.25 6.14
N GLY A 24 -6.86 2.30 5.31
CA GLY A 24 -5.96 1.16 5.07
C GLY A 24 -5.43 0.57 6.38
N PRO A 25 -4.70 1.34 7.22
CA PRO A 25 -4.15 0.85 8.48
C PRO A 25 -5.22 0.39 9.46
N LEU A 26 -6.33 1.14 9.55
CA LEU A 26 -7.44 0.83 10.47
C LEU A 26 -8.16 -0.48 10.09
N LEU A 27 -8.52 -0.63 8.83
CA LEU A 27 -9.16 -1.84 8.30
C LEU A 27 -8.21 -3.02 8.31
N GLY A 28 -6.93 -2.80 8.00
CA GLY A 28 -5.90 -3.82 8.08
C GLY A 28 -5.75 -4.36 9.51
N LEU A 29 -5.60 -3.47 10.50
CA LEU A 29 -5.50 -3.85 11.91
C LEU A 29 -6.76 -4.59 12.37
N ALA A 30 -7.95 -4.04 12.10
CA ALA A 30 -9.22 -4.66 12.49
C ALA A 30 -9.38 -6.05 11.84
N GLY A 31 -9.11 -6.16 10.53
CA GLY A 31 -9.15 -7.42 9.80
C GLY A 31 -8.16 -8.45 10.33
N GLY A 32 -6.93 -8.04 10.65
CA GLY A 32 -5.91 -8.91 11.23
C GLY A 32 -6.26 -9.41 12.63
N LEU A 33 -6.85 -8.57 13.47
CA LEU A 33 -7.36 -8.96 14.79
C LEU A 33 -8.53 -9.93 14.69
N VAL A 34 -9.50 -9.65 13.80
CA VAL A 34 -10.64 -10.54 13.55
C VAL A 34 -10.16 -11.89 13.01
N TRP A 35 -9.20 -11.90 12.09
CA TRP A 35 -8.60 -13.12 11.57
C TRP A 35 -7.89 -13.93 12.66
N ALA A 36 -7.10 -13.28 13.53
CA ALA A 36 -6.43 -13.97 14.62
C ALA A 36 -7.41 -14.53 15.65
N ALA A 37 -8.47 -13.79 15.99
CA ALA A 37 -9.53 -14.26 16.88
C ALA A 37 -10.27 -15.46 16.28
N ALA A 38 -10.61 -15.41 14.99
CA ALA A 38 -11.29 -16.50 14.28
C ALA A 38 -10.42 -17.78 14.18
N ARG A 39 -9.11 -17.62 13.99
CA ARG A 39 -8.14 -18.72 13.88
C ARG A 39 -7.56 -19.16 15.23
N ARG A 40 -7.94 -18.52 16.34
CA ARG A 40 -7.41 -18.73 17.71
C ARG A 40 -5.88 -18.64 17.80
N VAL A 41 -5.28 -17.78 16.98
CA VAL A 41 -3.83 -17.49 17.00
C VAL A 41 -3.57 -16.25 17.85
N ALA A 42 -2.30 -16.04 18.22
CA ALA A 42 -1.89 -14.89 19.01
C ALA A 42 -2.35 -13.57 18.39
N LEU A 43 -3.09 -12.75 19.15
CA LEU A 43 -3.62 -11.46 18.69
C LEU A 43 -2.51 -10.51 18.23
N ALA A 44 -1.34 -10.57 18.88
CA ALA A 44 -0.16 -9.80 18.48
C ALA A 44 0.30 -10.12 17.05
N MET A 45 0.18 -11.38 16.62
CA MET A 45 0.54 -11.81 15.28
C MET A 45 -0.48 -11.33 14.24
N GLY A 46 -1.78 -11.48 14.54
CA GLY A 46 -2.86 -10.93 13.72
C GLY A 46 -2.77 -9.42 13.55
N ALA A 47 -2.50 -8.69 14.64
CA ALA A 47 -2.32 -7.24 14.61
C ALA A 47 -1.13 -6.83 13.73
N ARG A 48 0.01 -7.52 13.83
CA ARG A 48 1.20 -7.24 13.00
C ARG A 48 0.92 -7.49 11.52
N LEU A 49 0.35 -8.64 11.17
CA LEU A 49 0.00 -8.98 9.78
C LEU A 49 -1.05 -8.02 9.22
N GLY A 50 -2.09 -7.76 10.00
CA GLY A 50 -3.16 -6.83 9.64
C GLY A 50 -2.64 -5.41 9.41
N LEU A 51 -1.80 -4.89 10.31
CA LEU A 51 -1.19 -3.59 10.15
C LEU A 51 -0.28 -3.54 8.92
N TRP A 52 0.50 -4.59 8.65
CA TRP A 52 1.33 -4.68 7.44
C TRP A 52 0.53 -4.60 6.15
N VAL A 53 -0.59 -5.33 6.08
CA VAL A 53 -1.51 -5.23 4.94
C VAL A 53 -2.14 -3.85 4.88
N GLY A 54 -2.53 -3.28 6.02
CA GLY A 54 -3.13 -1.96 6.10
C GLY A 54 -2.20 -0.82 5.64
N LEU A 55 -0.89 -0.97 5.84
CA LEU A 55 0.12 -0.01 5.37
C LEU A 55 0.25 0.05 3.83
N LEU A 56 -0.37 -0.88 3.09
CA LEU A 56 -0.49 -0.77 1.63
C LEU A 56 -1.28 0.48 1.22
N GLY A 57 -2.29 0.90 2.00
CA GLY A 57 -3.06 2.11 1.72
C GLY A 57 -2.19 3.37 1.68
N PRO A 58 -1.45 3.70 2.75
CA PRO A 58 -0.46 4.77 2.75
C PRO A 58 0.59 4.65 1.65
N LEU A 59 1.09 3.45 1.38
CA LEU A 59 2.06 3.22 0.31
C LEU A 59 1.49 3.61 -1.05
N VAL A 60 0.25 3.19 -1.36
CA VAL A 60 -0.44 3.54 -2.60
C VAL A 60 -0.67 5.06 -2.68
N TRP A 61 -1.02 5.72 -1.58
CA TRP A 61 -1.16 7.17 -1.54
C TRP A 61 0.16 7.90 -1.86
N VAL A 62 1.29 7.44 -1.28
CA VAL A 62 2.62 8.02 -1.57
C VAL A 62 2.98 7.82 -3.04
N LEU A 63 2.79 6.60 -3.58
CA LEU A 63 3.04 6.31 -5.00
C LEU A 63 2.17 7.18 -5.91
N TRP A 64 0.90 7.36 -5.57
CA TRP A 64 -0.01 8.26 -6.27
C TRP A 64 0.51 9.71 -6.24
N ARG A 65 0.97 10.20 -5.09
CA ARG A 65 1.48 11.57 -4.97
C ARG A 65 2.74 11.79 -5.82
N VAL A 66 3.64 10.81 -5.83
CA VAL A 66 4.86 10.83 -6.67
C VAL A 66 4.48 10.78 -8.14
N PHE A 67 3.57 9.90 -8.55
CA PHE A 67 3.06 9.83 -9.91
C PHE A 67 2.44 11.16 -10.35
N ALA A 68 1.52 11.72 -9.57
CA ALA A 68 0.89 13.01 -9.84
C ALA A 68 1.91 14.17 -9.88
N TRP A 69 2.99 14.10 -9.10
CA TRP A 69 4.06 15.08 -9.13
C TRP A 69 4.90 14.97 -10.41
N LEU A 70 5.33 13.76 -10.78
CA LEU A 70 6.08 13.48 -12.00
C LEU A 70 5.31 13.87 -13.26
N THR A 71 3.99 13.67 -13.27
CA THR A 71 3.14 14.06 -14.40
C THR A 71 2.81 15.55 -14.44
N ARG A 72 2.86 16.27 -13.30
CA ARG A 72 2.65 17.73 -13.22
C ARG A 72 3.89 18.57 -13.55
N PHE A 73 5.11 18.02 -13.48
CA PHE A 73 6.34 18.80 -13.70
C PHE A 73 6.57 19.15 -15.19
N ARG A 74 5.92 20.23 -15.65
CA ARG A 74 6.36 21.05 -16.79
C ARG A 74 6.57 22.50 -16.31
N PRO A 75 7.79 23.06 -16.34
CA PRO A 75 7.97 24.51 -16.36
C PRO A 75 7.59 24.99 -17.78
N GLY A 76 6.32 25.33 -18.00
CA GLY A 76 5.85 25.94 -19.26
C GLY A 76 4.66 25.28 -19.99
N ALA A 77 3.91 24.36 -19.38
CA ALA A 77 2.65 23.87 -19.99
C ALA A 77 1.49 24.81 -19.68
N THR A 78 0.86 25.32 -20.73
CA THR A 78 -0.47 25.93 -20.68
C THR A 78 -1.54 24.85 -20.51
N PRO A 79 -2.67 25.13 -19.82
CA PRO A 79 -3.73 24.15 -19.53
C PRO A 79 -4.32 23.44 -20.77
N ASP A 80 -4.22 24.07 -21.94
CA ASP A 80 -4.85 23.61 -23.18
C ASP A 80 -3.94 22.73 -24.06
N ALA A 81 -2.68 22.53 -23.68
CA ALA A 81 -1.73 21.72 -24.45
C ALA A 81 -0.98 20.73 -23.53
N ASP A 82 -1.05 19.45 -23.88
CA ASP A 82 -0.19 18.38 -23.37
C ASP A 82 -0.54 17.75 -22.00
N TYR A 83 -1.80 17.34 -21.85
CA TYR A 83 -2.24 16.44 -20.78
C TYR A 83 -1.84 14.96 -20.99
N PHE A 84 -0.67 14.65 -21.56
CA PHE A 84 -0.20 13.25 -21.63
C PHE A 84 1.31 13.14 -21.44
N GLY A 85 1.76 13.25 -20.18
CA GLY A 85 3.12 12.84 -19.77
C GLY A 85 3.44 11.34 -20.01
N LEU A 86 2.49 10.56 -20.54
CA LEU A 86 2.61 9.15 -20.89
C LEU A 86 3.41 8.90 -22.18
N GLU A 87 3.54 9.88 -23.07
CA GLU A 87 4.31 9.70 -24.32
C GLU A 87 5.84 9.83 -24.13
N ARG A 88 6.29 10.30 -22.96
CA ARG A 88 7.72 10.48 -22.69
C ARG A 88 8.33 9.22 -22.06
N VAL A 89 9.24 8.60 -22.81
CA VAL A 89 10.05 7.46 -22.38
C VAL A 89 10.77 7.72 -21.05
N ASP A 90 11.23 8.95 -20.80
CA ASP A 90 11.91 9.33 -19.55
C ASP A 90 11.00 9.17 -18.31
N VAL A 91 9.72 9.58 -18.43
CA VAL A 91 8.74 9.50 -17.33
C VAL A 91 8.40 8.04 -17.07
N LEU A 92 8.19 7.28 -18.15
CA LEU A 92 7.92 5.85 -18.07
C LEU A 92 9.08 5.10 -17.40
N LEU A 93 10.32 5.41 -17.80
CA LEU A 93 11.53 4.83 -17.20
C LEU A 93 11.66 5.20 -15.72
N GLY A 94 11.37 6.46 -15.36
CA GLY A 94 11.35 6.92 -13.97
C GLY A 94 10.34 6.15 -13.12
N LEU A 95 9.14 5.91 -13.65
CA LEU A 95 8.13 5.08 -12.97
C LEU A 95 8.57 3.62 -12.85
N VAL A 96 9.17 3.04 -13.89
CA VAL A 96 9.71 1.68 -13.83
C VAL A 96 10.75 1.56 -12.72
N VAL A 97 11.70 2.49 -12.65
CA VAL A 97 12.72 2.50 -11.58
C VAL A 97 12.07 2.65 -10.20
N LEU A 98 11.09 3.56 -10.05
CA LEU A 98 10.35 3.74 -8.81
C LEU A 98 9.65 2.43 -8.37
N PHE A 99 8.94 1.76 -9.27
CA PHE A 99 8.26 0.50 -8.97
C PHE A 99 9.25 -0.62 -8.59
N ILE A 100 10.41 -0.69 -9.25
CA ILE A 100 11.46 -1.65 -8.89
C ILE A 100 11.96 -1.38 -7.46
N VAL A 101 12.30 -0.13 -7.14
CA VAL A 101 12.82 0.24 -5.82
C VAL A 101 11.79 0.00 -4.72
N VAL A 102 10.56 0.44 -4.94
CA VAL A 102 9.46 0.26 -3.97
C VAL A 102 9.12 -1.21 -3.83
N GLY A 103 9.00 -1.96 -4.94
CA GLY A 103 8.74 -3.40 -4.93
C GLY A 103 9.83 -4.19 -4.21
N ALA A 104 11.10 -3.86 -4.44
CA ALA A 104 12.22 -4.47 -3.73
C ALA A 104 12.19 -4.15 -2.23
N GLY A 105 11.90 -2.90 -1.86
CA GLY A 105 11.78 -2.47 -0.47
C GLY A 105 10.63 -3.19 0.25
N VAL A 106 9.44 -3.22 -0.35
CA VAL A 106 8.27 -3.93 0.19
C VAL A 106 8.54 -5.42 0.28
N GLY A 107 9.14 -6.03 -0.74
CA GLY A 107 9.49 -7.45 -0.75
C GLY A 107 10.49 -7.81 0.35
N TRP A 108 11.54 -7.00 0.54
CA TRP A 108 12.52 -7.19 1.61
C TRP A 108 11.89 -7.05 3.00
N LEU A 109 11.06 -6.03 3.18
CA LEU A 109 10.36 -5.77 4.43
C LEU A 109 9.38 -6.90 4.74
N SER A 110 8.61 -7.34 3.75
CA SER A 110 7.70 -8.48 3.87
C SER A 110 8.43 -9.73 4.34
N ARG A 111 9.60 -10.06 3.77
CA ARG A 111 10.39 -11.21 4.24
C ARG A 111 10.72 -11.13 5.73
N ARG A 112 11.03 -9.95 6.26
CA ARG A 112 11.31 -9.78 7.69
C ARG A 112 10.07 -9.98 8.56
N VAL A 113 8.92 -9.50 8.09
CA VAL A 113 7.64 -9.71 8.78
C VAL A 113 7.31 -11.20 8.82
N TRP A 114 7.36 -11.87 7.67
CA TRP A 114 7.08 -13.30 7.56
C TRP A 114 8.06 -14.15 8.37
N ALA A 115 9.35 -13.80 8.36
CA ALA A 115 10.34 -14.48 9.19
C ALA A 115 10.03 -14.34 10.70
N GLY A 116 9.60 -13.16 11.14
CA GLY A 116 9.20 -12.93 12.53
C GLY A 116 7.88 -13.62 12.92
N VAL A 117 7.00 -13.86 11.95
CA VAL A 117 5.75 -14.62 12.15
C VAL A 117 6.04 -16.11 12.27
N LEU A 118 6.77 -16.69 11.31
CA LEU A 118 7.11 -18.12 11.31
C LEU A 118 7.98 -18.50 12.52
N GLY A 119 8.97 -17.66 12.86
CA GLY A 119 9.81 -17.90 14.05
C GLY A 119 9.05 -17.83 15.38
N ALA A 120 7.95 -17.07 15.44
CA ALA A 120 7.08 -17.00 16.62
C ALA A 120 6.19 -18.25 16.78
N GLU A 121 5.76 -18.85 15.66
CA GLU A 121 5.03 -20.12 15.67
C GLU A 121 5.94 -21.27 16.15
N ASP A 122 7.19 -21.32 15.70
CA ASP A 122 8.16 -22.35 16.10
C ASP A 122 8.49 -22.28 17.61
N THR A 123 8.63 -21.08 18.18
CA THR A 123 8.88 -20.93 19.63
C THR A 123 7.66 -21.28 20.47
N ALA A 124 6.47 -20.93 20.01
CA ALA A 124 5.23 -21.31 20.69
C ALA A 124 5.03 -22.84 20.69
N ALA A 125 5.38 -23.51 19.57
CA ALA A 125 5.32 -24.96 19.48
C ALA A 125 6.38 -25.66 20.35
N ALA A 126 7.59 -25.10 20.46
CA ALA A 126 8.67 -25.67 21.26
C ALA A 126 8.41 -25.58 22.78
N GLY A 127 7.78 -24.51 23.26
CA GLY A 127 7.43 -24.32 24.67
C GLY A 127 6.20 -25.11 25.15
N ALA A 128 5.48 -25.76 24.23
CA ALA A 128 4.31 -26.59 24.55
C ALA A 128 4.62 -28.07 24.77
N LYS A 129 5.90 -28.48 24.71
CA LYS A 129 6.28 -29.82 25.17
C LYS A 129 6.09 -29.88 26.69
N PRO A 130 5.21 -30.75 27.21
CA PRO A 130 5.11 -30.95 28.64
C PRO A 130 6.44 -31.54 29.12
N ASP A 131 7.00 -30.94 30.15
CA ASP A 131 8.08 -31.54 30.91
C ASP A 131 7.60 -32.92 31.38
N GLU A 132 8.17 -33.99 30.82
CA GLU A 132 7.95 -35.38 31.26
C GLU A 132 8.50 -35.60 32.67
#